data_AF-A0A3B9IUK3-F1
#
_entry.id   AF-A0A3B9IUK3-F1
#
_cell.length_a   1.000
_cell.length_b   1.000
_cell.length_c   1.000
_cell.angle_alpha   90.00
_cell.angle_beta   90.00
_cell.angle_gamma   90.00
#
_symmetry.space_group_name_H-M   'P 1'
#
loop_
_entity.id
_entity.type
_entity.pdbx_description
1 polymer ?
#
loop_
_entity_poly.entity_id
_entity_poly.type
_entity_poly.pdbx_seq_one_letter_code
_entity_poly.pdbx_strand_id
1 'polypeptide(L)' 'MPLYDYACPACATEFDAFRPMSDAARPSPCPACGSAAPRRISAPRLAGLSKAALAAHATNERAS' A
#
# COMPACT_ATOMS: atom_id res chain seq x y z
N MET A 1 -3.26 12.78 -9.66
CA MET A 1 -3.84 11.43 -9.76
C MET A 1 -3.13 10.54 -8.75
N PRO A 2 -3.83 9.75 -7.90
CA PRO A 2 -3.20 8.88 -6.91
C PRO A 2 -2.24 7.86 -7.54
N LEU A 3 -1.11 7.61 -6.87
CA LEU A 3 -0.19 6.54 -7.19
C LEU A 3 -0.48 5.34 -6.26
N TYR A 4 -0.53 4.14 -6.84
CA TYR A 4 -0.76 2.91 -6.08
C TYR A 4 0.25 1.84 -6.45
N ASP A 5 0.66 1.08 -5.45
CA ASP A 5 1.56 -0.06 -5.57
C ASP A 5 0.77 -1.32 -5.95
N TYR A 6 1.34 -2.16 -6.81
CA TYR A 6 0.77 -3.44 -7.25
C TYR A 6 1.81 -4.55 -7.14
N ALA A 7 1.35 -5.76 -6.86
CA ALA A 7 2.19 -6.96 -6.84
C ALA A 7 1.56 -8.05 -7.68
N CYS A 8 2.27 -8.49 -8.72
CA CYS A 8 1.80 -9.54 -9.61
C CYS A 8 1.99 -10.93 -8.99
N PRO A 9 0.94 -11.73 -8.77
CA PRO A 9 1.07 -13.07 -8.20
C PRO A 9 1.65 -14.09 -9.20
N ALA A 10 1.58 -13.81 -10.51
CA ALA A 10 2.03 -14.75 -11.55
C ALA A 10 3.54 -14.71 -11.78
N CYS A 11 4.15 -13.52 -11.75
CA CYS A 11 5.57 -13.34 -12.05
C CYS A 11 6.36 -12.62 -10.92
N ALA A 12 5.73 -12.38 -9.78
CA ALA A 12 6.30 -11.70 -8.61
C ALA A 12 6.82 -10.27 -8.87
N THR A 13 6.48 -9.66 -10.00
CA THR A 13 6.86 -8.28 -10.31
C THR A 13 6.05 -7.29 -9.49
N GLU A 14 6.73 -6.37 -8.83
CA GLU A 14 6.15 -5.21 -8.16
C GLU A 14 6.26 -3.98 -9.07
N PHE A 15 5.21 -3.16 -9.10
CA PHE A 15 5.18 -1.95 -9.93
C PHE A 15 4.17 -0.94 -9.38
N ASP A 16 4.38 0.33 -9.72
CA ASP A 16 3.50 1.42 -9.32
C ASP A 16 2.74 1.96 -10.53
N ALA A 17 1.46 2.32 -10.33
CA ALA A 17 0.64 2.89 -11.40
C ALA A 17 -0.27 3.99 -10.88
N PHE A 18 -0.37 5.07 -11.66
CA PHE A 18 -1.33 6.15 -11.40
C PHE A 18 -2.74 5.69 -11.78
N ARG A 19 -3.70 5.80 -10.85
CA ARG A 19 -5.10 5.43 -11.10
C ARG A 19 -6.07 6.45 -10.52
N PRO A 20 -7.25 6.64 -11.12
CA PRO A 20 -8.32 7.40 -10.50
C PRO A 20 -8.78 6.70 -9.21
N MET A 21 -9.30 7.48 -8.27
CA MET A 21 -9.74 6.97 -6.97
C MET A 21 -10.87 5.93 -7.09
N SER A 22 -11.71 6.05 -8.13
CA SER A 22 -12.76 5.07 -8.48
C SER A 22 -12.20 3.66 -8.78
N ASP A 23 -10.93 3.58 -9.15
CA ASP A 23 -10.27 2.35 -9.58
C ASP A 23 -9.34 1.79 -8.51
N ALA A 24 -9.29 2.41 -7.33
CA ALA A 24 -8.31 2.08 -6.31
C ALA A 24 -8.37 0.63 -5.81
N ALA A 25 -9.50 -0.05 -5.98
CA ALA A 25 -9.68 -1.47 -5.62
C ALA A 25 -9.55 -2.41 -6.84
N ARG A 26 -9.45 -1.88 -8.06
CA ARG A 26 -9.40 -2.71 -9.27
C ARG A 26 -7.96 -3.23 -9.51
N PRO A 27 -7.81 -4.50 -9.92
CA PRO A 27 -6.51 -5.00 -10.38
C PRO A 27 -5.99 -4.23 -11.59
N SER A 28 -4.68 -4.11 -11.70
CA SER A 28 -3.99 -3.53 -12.86
C SER A 28 -3.29 -4.61 -13.66
N PRO A 29 -3.28 -4.55 -15.01
CA PRO A 29 -2.48 -5.47 -15.81
C PRO A 29 -0.99 -5.31 -15.47
N CYS A 30 -0.30 -6.43 -15.26
CA CYS A 30 1.13 -6.45 -14.99
C CYS A 30 1.91 -6.04 -16.25
N PRO A 31 2.88 -5.11 -16.15
CA PRO A 31 3.68 -4.69 -17.31
C PRO A 31 4.64 -5.78 -17.82
N ALA A 32 4.94 -6.80 -17.01
CA ALA A 32 5.87 -7.87 -17.37
C ALA A 32 5.18 -9.07 -18.07
N CYS A 33 3.97 -9.45 -17.63
CA CYS A 33 3.29 -10.66 -18.13
C CYS A 33 1.81 -10.46 -18.50
N GLY A 34 1.25 -9.27 -18.31
CA GLY A 34 -0.15 -8.95 -18.65
C GLY A 34 -1.21 -9.50 -17.69
N SER A 35 -0.86 -10.33 -16.72
CA SER A 35 -1.84 -10.86 -15.75
C SER A 35 -2.39 -9.78 -14.82
N ALA A 36 -3.58 -10.00 -14.28
CA ALA A 36 -4.18 -9.10 -13.28
C ALA A 36 -3.37 -9.11 -11.97
N ALA A 37 -2.79 -7.96 -11.64
CA ALA A 37 -2.10 -7.73 -10.38
C ALA A 37 -3.02 -6.95 -9.42
N PRO A 38 -3.36 -7.50 -8.24
CA PRO A 38 -4.09 -6.76 -7.23
C PRO A 38 -3.23 -5.64 -6.64
N ARG A 39 -3.90 -4.59 -6.14
CA ARG A 39 -3.24 -3.51 -5.43
C ARG A 39 -2.61 -4.04 -4.14
N ARG A 40 -1.36 -3.64 -3.89
CA ARG A 40 -0.62 -3.91 -2.67
C ARG A 40 -0.85 -2.74 -1.70
N ILE A 41 -1.22 -3.05 -0.46
CA ILE A 41 -1.27 -2.05 0.61
C ILE A 41 -0.05 -2.26 1.48
N SER A 42 0.91 -1.34 1.40
CA SER A 42 2.12 -1.35 2.24
C SER A 42 1.86 -0.59 3.54
N ALA A 43 2.45 -1.06 4.63
CA ALA A 43 2.42 -0.32 5.88
C ALA A 43 3.23 0.98 5.71
N PRO A 44 2.75 2.13 6.20
CA PRO A 44 3.52 3.36 6.16
C PRO A 44 4.86 3.15 6.89
N ARG A 45 5.96 3.55 6.24
CA ARG A 45 7.29 3.48 6.86
C ARG A 45 7.41 4.54 7.95
N LEU A 46 7.11 4.16 9.19
CA LEU A 46 7.27 4.99 10.40
C LEU A 46 8.74 5.04 10.85
N ALA A 47 9.64 5.43 9.95
CA ALA A 47 11.10 5.35 10.15
C ALA A 47 11.64 6.25 11.29
N GLY A 48 10.83 7.15 11.86
CA GLY A 48 11.25 8.09 12.90
C GLY A 48 10.63 7.88 14.29
N LEU A 49 9.75 6.89 14.48
CA LEU A 49 9.05 6.69 15.75
C LEU A 49 9.58 5.45 16.47
N SER A 50 10.08 5.64 17.69
CA SER A 50 10.42 4.51 18.56
C SER A 50 9.14 3.75 18.94
N LYS A 51 9.26 2.45 19.24
CA LYS A 51 8.13 1.64 19.72
C LYS A 51 7.45 2.27 20.95
N ALA A 52 8.23 2.94 21.81
CA ALA A 52 7.72 3.64 22.99
C ALA A 52 6.85 4.84 22.61
N ALA A 53 7.27 5.64 21.61
CA ALA A 53 6.48 6.78 21.12
C ALA A 53 5.16 6.32 20.49
N LEU A 54 5.18 5.22 19.72
CA LEU A 54 3.96 4.62 19.17
C LEU A 54 3.01 4.13 20.27
N ALA A 55 3.54 3.48 21.32
CA ALA A 55 2.73 3.01 22.44
C ALA A 55 2.11 4.15 23.26
N ALA A 56 2.85 5.24 23.48
CA ALA A 56 2.36 6.43 24.17
C ALA A 56 1.21 7.09 23.39
N HIS A 57 1.36 7.28 22.08
CA HIS A 57 0.28 7.82 21.24
C HIS A 57 -0.96 6.92 21.23
N ALA A 58 -0.80 5.61 21.05
CA ALA A 58 -1.93 4.67 21.09
C ALA A 58 -2.65 4.65 22.44
N THR A 59 -1.95 4.96 23.55
CA THR A 59 -2.57 5.08 24.88
C THR A 59 -3.36 6.38 25.00
N ASN A 60 -2.81 7.51 24.53
CA ASN A 60 -3.50 8.79 24.52
C ASN A 60 -4.78 8.75 23.68
N GLU A 61 -4.76 8.08 22.52
CA GLU A 61 -5.93 7.91 21.62
C GLU A 61 -7.08 7.13 22.25
N ARG A 62 -6.84 6.34 23.31
CA ARG A 62 -7.89 5.58 24.04
C ARG A 62 -8.46 6.33 25.24
N ALA A 63 -7.78 7.37 25.69
CA ALA A 63 -8.16 8.14 26.88
C ALA A 63 -9.14 9.30 26.57
N SER A 64 -9.44 9.54 25.29
CA SER A 64 -10.38 10.57 24.81
C SER A 64 -11.80 10.04 24.62
#